data_AF-A0A6N9V240-F1
#
_entry.id   AF-A0A6N9V240-F1
#
_cell.length_a   1.000
_cell.length_b   1.000
_cell.length_c   1.000
_cell.angle_alpha   90.00
_cell.angle_beta   90.00
_cell.angle_gamma   90.00
#
_symmetry.space_group_name_H-M   'P 1'
#
loop_
_entity.id
_entity.type
_entity.pdbx_description
1 polymer ?
#
loop_
_entity_poly.entity_id
_entity_poly.type
_entity_poly.pdbx_seq_one_letter_code
_entity_poly.pdbx_strand_id
1 'polypeptide(L)'
;AERPGAAPPDLPRGLADRLGREVWAATGRAGIGHLPSGPDRSRLLLLDDEGRAPRGQWIVSAPALAADGPARTADDRVTAVPVAHDGHRSTGYLSMDLAQEPDGGWSRTLEHSRLGSVTSYTHLRSGYDHGSTPAPLPWVRLGLPAPYFPNNHGAPGSVVWHTPQGPREDDGPRFARTLARRRSLASLAPGHPVVPLICYAAARPGIGGVLGGDVGGPLPFVPDPLAVVATGQHMANETGRTVFATVLSNSVGPSRHDDPQSYVNLLTDARGRAHPWVMFRPEPAGDALDLRARTAGLHTGAGPVPEPVRERTLRLVRALREVFGPEVDESAPYPRLLRGMGALDLMHRADPALNRDGARRLTLDLYEQILARHRSAGHAPGPVPPVTADDHRRLLTEAAARLDAGRPGPLGD
;
A
#
# COMPACT_ATOMS: atom_id res chain seq x y z
N ALA A 1 -31.07 11.48 7.05
CA ALA A 1 -31.01 11.27 8.51
C ALA A 1 -29.71 10.55 8.82
N GLU A 2 -28.86 11.09 9.70
CA GLU A 2 -27.60 10.45 10.11
C GLU A 2 -27.91 9.09 10.76
N ARG A 3 -27.24 8.02 10.33
CA ARG A 3 -27.33 6.72 11.02
C ARG A 3 -26.56 6.82 12.33
N PRO A 4 -27.14 6.44 13.48
CA PRO A 4 -26.42 6.40 14.75
C PRO A 4 -25.42 5.24 14.71
N GLY A 5 -24.14 5.54 14.52
CA GLY A 5 -23.07 4.56 14.47
C GLY A 5 -21.74 5.18 14.88
N ALA A 6 -21.20 4.70 16.00
CA ALA A 6 -19.96 5.10 16.67
C ALA A 6 -19.91 6.58 17.13
N ALA A 7 -19.77 6.79 18.44
CA ALA A 7 -19.35 8.09 18.95
C ALA A 7 -18.03 8.47 18.26
N PRO A 8 -17.93 9.63 17.60
CA PRO A 8 -16.75 9.94 16.83
C PRO A 8 -15.53 9.91 17.75
N PRO A 9 -14.44 9.20 17.37
CA PRO A 9 -13.18 9.20 18.14
C PRO A 9 -12.59 10.61 18.29
N ASP A 10 -13.17 11.61 17.64
CA ASP A 10 -12.87 13.02 17.77
C ASP A 10 -13.20 13.57 19.17
N LEU A 11 -14.19 13.02 19.89
CA LEU A 11 -14.54 13.47 21.25
C LEU A 11 -13.42 13.18 22.28
N PRO A 12 -12.93 11.93 22.43
CA PRO A 12 -11.79 11.64 23.32
C PRO A 12 -10.52 12.43 22.96
N ARG A 13 -10.25 12.61 21.66
CA ARG A 13 -9.09 13.38 21.20
C ARG A 13 -9.22 14.87 21.51
N GLY A 14 -10.36 15.48 21.19
CA GLY A 14 -10.62 16.88 21.51
C GLY A 14 -10.61 17.14 23.02
N LEU A 15 -11.05 16.16 23.83
CA LEU A 15 -10.93 16.25 25.29
C LEU A 15 -9.47 16.17 25.75
N ALA A 16 -8.65 15.28 25.15
CA ALA A 16 -7.23 15.19 25.45
C ALA A 16 -6.50 16.51 25.14
N ASP A 17 -6.80 17.12 23.99
CA ASP A 17 -6.23 18.41 23.59
C ASP A 17 -6.65 19.53 24.54
N ARG A 18 -7.95 19.59 24.87
CA ARG A 18 -8.48 20.60 25.80
C ARG A 18 -7.89 20.47 27.21
N LEU A 19 -7.69 19.25 27.69
CA LEU A 19 -7.19 18.99 29.03
C LEU A 19 -5.66 18.96 29.12
N GLY A 20 -4.95 18.91 27.99
CA GLY A 20 -3.50 18.75 27.96
C GLY A 20 -3.01 17.44 28.59
N ARG A 21 -3.84 16.39 28.61
CA ARG A 21 -3.50 15.08 29.20
C ARG A 21 -4.11 13.91 28.43
N GLU A 22 -3.61 12.71 28.69
CA GLU A 22 -4.17 11.49 28.12
C GLU A 22 -5.63 11.27 28.55
N VAL A 23 -6.46 10.88 27.60
CA VAL A 23 -7.87 10.52 27.82
C VAL A 23 -8.09 9.09 27.37
N TRP A 24 -8.65 8.29 28.28
CA TRP A 24 -9.07 6.92 28.03
C TRP A 24 -10.53 6.89 27.59
N ALA A 25 -10.83 6.12 26.55
CA ALA A 25 -12.19 5.91 26.07
C ALA A 25 -12.39 4.46 25.64
N ALA A 26 -13.63 3.97 25.77
CA ALA A 26 -14.01 2.67 25.25
C ALA A 26 -14.50 2.80 23.79
N THR A 27 -14.12 1.87 22.92
CA THR A 27 -14.69 1.74 21.56
C THR A 27 -16.00 0.97 21.52
N GLY A 28 -16.36 0.31 22.62
CA GLY A 28 -17.59 -0.44 22.81
C GLY A 28 -18.36 0.03 24.04
N ARG A 29 -19.32 -0.76 24.49
CA ARG A 29 -20.11 -0.45 25.69
C ARG A 29 -19.22 -0.55 26.93
N ALA A 30 -19.28 0.45 27.80
CA ALA A 30 -18.60 0.44 29.08
C ALA A 30 -19.58 0.76 30.21
N GLY A 31 -19.28 0.26 31.41
CA GLY A 31 -20.07 0.53 32.61
C GLY A 31 -19.30 0.28 33.89
N ILE A 32 -19.93 0.57 35.02
CA ILE A 32 -19.35 0.33 36.33
C ILE A 32 -19.86 -1.02 36.84
N GLY A 33 -18.94 -1.88 37.29
CA GLY A 33 -19.28 -3.18 37.87
C GLY A 33 -18.19 -3.71 38.78
N HIS A 34 -18.35 -4.96 39.22
CA HIS A 34 -17.42 -5.65 40.12
C HIS A 34 -16.86 -6.89 39.41
N LEU A 35 -15.56 -7.13 39.55
CA LEU A 35 -14.94 -8.35 39.02
C LEU A 35 -15.01 -9.45 40.08
N PRO A 36 -15.11 -10.75 39.67
CA PRO A 36 -15.08 -11.87 40.61
C PRO A 36 -13.82 -11.88 41.50
N SER A 37 -12.70 -11.40 40.97
CA SER A 37 -11.41 -11.29 41.68
C SER A 37 -11.33 -10.11 42.68
N GLY A 38 -12.36 -9.27 42.75
CA GLY A 38 -12.40 -8.10 43.63
C GLY A 38 -13.83 -7.59 43.79
N PRO A 39 -14.71 -8.38 44.44
CA PRO A 39 -16.14 -8.10 44.49
C PRO A 39 -16.47 -6.80 45.23
N ASP A 40 -15.62 -6.37 46.17
CA ASP A 40 -15.88 -5.20 47.02
C ASP A 40 -15.45 -3.86 46.40
N ARG A 41 -14.89 -3.86 45.19
CA ARG A 41 -14.35 -2.63 44.60
C ARG A 41 -14.85 -2.44 43.18
N SER A 42 -15.64 -1.38 42.97
CA SER A 42 -16.15 -1.02 41.65
C SER A 42 -15.01 -0.73 40.65
N ARG A 43 -15.23 -1.10 39.39
CA ARG A 43 -14.32 -0.92 38.25
C ARG A 43 -15.10 -0.40 37.06
N LEU A 44 -14.44 0.34 36.19
CA LEU A 44 -14.88 0.55 34.81
C LEU A 44 -14.58 -0.72 34.01
N LEU A 45 -15.60 -1.29 33.40
CA LEU A 45 -15.57 -2.55 32.67
C LEU A 45 -16.03 -2.32 31.23
N LEU A 46 -15.46 -3.09 30.31
CA LEU A 46 -16.05 -3.29 28.98
C LEU A 46 -17.20 -4.28 29.14
N LEU A 47 -18.36 -3.92 28.60
CA LEU A 47 -19.60 -4.68 28.69
C LEU A 47 -19.92 -5.28 27.33
N ASP A 48 -18.99 -6.11 26.85
CA ASP A 48 -19.04 -6.79 25.56
C ASP A 48 -20.26 -7.73 25.48
N ASP A 49 -20.93 -7.74 24.33
CA ASP A 49 -21.97 -8.70 23.98
C ASP A 49 -21.37 -9.69 22.97
N GLU A 50 -20.76 -10.74 23.50
CA GLU A 50 -19.96 -11.70 22.74
C GLU A 50 -20.75 -12.30 21.58
N GLY A 51 -20.17 -12.22 20.37
CA GLY A 51 -20.79 -12.72 19.14
C GLY A 51 -22.02 -11.92 18.66
N ARG A 52 -22.31 -10.75 19.25
CA ARG A 52 -23.49 -9.93 18.90
C ARG A 52 -23.18 -8.46 18.64
N ALA A 53 -22.02 -7.97 19.07
CA ALA A 53 -21.60 -6.59 18.89
C ALA A 53 -20.08 -6.50 18.67
N PRO A 54 -19.55 -5.36 18.18
CA PRO A 54 -18.11 -5.16 18.11
C PRO A 54 -17.46 -5.31 19.49
N ARG A 55 -16.35 -6.03 19.55
CA ARG A 55 -15.54 -6.17 20.77
C ARG A 55 -14.99 -4.81 21.19
N GLY A 56 -15.27 -4.43 22.43
CA GLY A 56 -14.76 -3.19 23.01
C GLY A 56 -13.25 -3.22 23.22
N GLN A 57 -12.65 -2.03 23.17
CA GLN A 57 -11.27 -1.79 23.55
C GLN A 57 -11.17 -0.50 24.34
N TRP A 58 -10.26 -0.47 25.30
CA TRP A 58 -9.78 0.78 25.89
C TRP A 58 -8.73 1.40 24.98
N ILE A 59 -8.98 2.64 24.57
CA ILE A 59 -8.11 3.44 23.71
C ILE A 59 -7.64 4.68 24.45
N VAL A 60 -6.35 4.96 24.35
CA VAL A 60 -5.70 6.17 24.86
C VAL A 60 -5.56 7.19 23.74
N SER A 61 -6.08 8.39 23.97
CA SER A 61 -5.83 9.58 23.15
C SER A 61 -4.88 10.51 23.89
N ALA A 62 -3.71 10.77 23.31
CA ALA A 62 -2.75 11.73 23.84
C ALA A 62 -2.96 13.11 23.22
N PRO A 63 -2.66 14.22 23.92
CA PRO A 63 -2.74 15.58 23.38
C PRO A 63 -1.92 15.74 22.10
N ALA A 64 -2.36 16.62 21.21
CA ALA A 64 -1.68 16.86 19.95
C ALA A 64 -0.36 17.60 20.22
N LEU A 65 0.73 17.15 19.58
CA LEU A 65 2.02 17.84 19.67
C LEU A 65 2.06 19.13 18.84
N ALA A 66 1.15 19.28 17.87
CA ALA A 66 0.95 20.46 17.05
C ALA A 66 -0.55 20.70 16.88
N ALA A 67 -0.95 21.94 16.58
CA ALA A 67 -2.32 22.24 16.21
C ALA A 67 -2.72 21.36 15.01
N ASP A 68 -3.93 20.78 15.06
CA ASP A 68 -4.48 20.08 13.89
C ASP A 68 -4.45 21.04 12.69
N GLY A 69 -4.20 20.49 11.50
CA GLY A 69 -4.20 21.24 10.25
C GLY A 69 -5.55 21.92 9.96
N PRO A 70 -5.74 22.51 8.77
CA PRO A 70 -6.99 23.23 8.44
C PRO A 70 -8.22 22.36 8.74
N ALA A 71 -9.27 23.01 9.24
CA ALA A 71 -10.49 22.35 9.70
C ALA A 71 -11.02 21.38 8.63
N ARG A 72 -11.31 20.15 9.05
CA ARG A 72 -11.86 19.10 8.19
C ARG A 72 -13.16 19.58 7.56
N THR A 73 -13.25 19.49 6.24
CA THR A 73 -14.51 19.76 5.54
C THR A 73 -15.54 18.69 5.88
N ALA A 74 -16.82 18.95 5.64
CA ALA A 74 -17.85 17.91 5.78
C ALA A 74 -17.51 16.66 4.95
N ASP A 75 -16.91 16.87 3.78
CA ASP A 75 -16.43 15.82 2.87
C ASP A 75 -15.17 15.10 3.36
N ASP A 76 -14.57 15.50 4.49
CA ASP A 76 -13.51 14.73 5.12
C ASP A 76 -14.05 13.76 6.19
N ARG A 77 -15.31 13.89 6.63
CA ARG A 77 -15.89 13.09 7.73
C ARG A 77 -16.05 11.62 7.32
N VAL A 78 -15.32 10.74 8.00
CA VAL A 78 -15.38 9.29 7.82
C VAL A 78 -15.68 8.61 9.15
N THR A 79 -16.42 7.52 9.09
CA THR A 79 -16.75 6.65 10.21
C THR A 79 -15.71 5.53 10.27
N ALA A 80 -14.96 5.49 11.36
CA ALA A 80 -13.96 4.46 11.57
C ALA A 80 -13.83 4.14 13.07
N VAL A 81 -13.83 2.85 13.39
CA VAL A 81 -13.58 2.34 14.75
C VAL A 81 -12.07 2.21 14.92
N PRO A 82 -11.43 2.93 15.86
CA PRO A 82 -10.01 2.75 16.10
C PRO A 82 -9.75 1.37 16.69
N VAL A 83 -8.64 0.77 16.28
CA VAL A 83 -8.12 -0.47 16.87
C VAL A 83 -6.77 -0.14 17.49
N ALA A 84 -6.56 -0.64 18.70
CA ALA A 84 -5.27 -0.69 19.36
C ALA A 84 -4.79 -2.14 19.44
N HIS A 85 -3.50 -2.29 19.25
CA HIS A 85 -2.72 -3.47 19.64
C HIS A 85 -1.73 -2.96 20.70
N ASP A 86 -1.46 -3.75 21.74
CA ASP A 86 -0.49 -3.52 22.82
C ASP A 86 -0.30 -2.06 23.30
N GLY A 87 -0.71 -1.77 24.55
CA GLY A 87 -0.52 -0.44 25.13
C GLY A 87 -1.60 0.58 24.75
N HIS A 88 -2.76 0.12 24.26
CA HIS A 88 -4.00 0.90 24.16
C HIS A 88 -3.97 2.12 23.22
N ARG A 89 -2.89 2.35 22.46
CA ARG A 89 -2.83 3.41 21.46
C ARG A 89 -3.31 2.88 20.11
N SER A 90 -4.02 3.73 19.36
CA SER A 90 -4.56 3.33 18.06
C SER A 90 -3.43 3.05 17.06
N THR A 91 -3.36 1.80 16.64
CA THR A 91 -2.42 1.23 15.67
C THR A 91 -3.11 0.89 14.35
N GLY A 92 -4.37 1.28 14.20
CA GLY A 92 -5.17 1.02 13.00
C GLY A 92 -6.61 1.49 13.17
N TYR A 93 -7.43 1.17 12.18
CA TYR A 93 -8.88 1.37 12.26
C TYR A 93 -9.62 0.41 11.34
N LEU A 94 -10.92 0.26 11.62
CA LEU A 94 -11.90 -0.42 10.79
C LEU A 94 -12.90 0.62 10.25
N SER A 95 -13.05 0.73 8.93
CA SER A 95 -14.16 1.47 8.31
C SER A 95 -14.95 0.49 7.44
N MET A 96 -15.91 -0.17 8.09
CA MET A 96 -16.73 -1.26 7.56
C MET A 96 -18.13 -1.16 8.17
N ASP A 97 -19.15 -1.74 7.54
CA ASP A 97 -20.49 -1.87 8.14
C ASP A 97 -20.55 -3.06 9.12
N LEU A 98 -19.98 -2.87 10.31
CA LEU A 98 -19.90 -3.92 11.34
C LEU A 98 -21.29 -4.43 11.77
N ALA A 99 -22.32 -3.58 11.70
CA ALA A 99 -23.67 -3.96 12.13
C ALA A 99 -24.39 -4.88 11.14
N GLN A 100 -23.91 -4.97 9.89
CA GLN A 100 -24.43 -5.91 8.88
C GLN A 100 -23.71 -7.27 8.91
N GLU A 101 -22.63 -7.40 9.69
CA GLU A 101 -21.95 -8.68 9.88
C GLU A 101 -22.84 -9.64 10.72
N PRO A 102 -22.84 -10.95 10.45
CA PRO A 102 -23.69 -11.92 11.15
C PRO A 102 -23.54 -11.94 12.68
N ASP A 103 -22.36 -11.61 13.19
CA ASP A 103 -22.02 -11.57 14.62
C ASP A 103 -21.93 -10.13 15.17
N GLY A 104 -22.51 -9.16 14.45
CA GLY A 104 -22.43 -7.74 14.79
C GLY A 104 -21.01 -7.16 14.73
N GLY A 105 -20.07 -7.82 14.06
CA GLY A 105 -18.68 -7.38 13.90
C GLY A 105 -17.75 -7.84 15.01
N TRP A 106 -18.20 -8.75 15.88
CA TRP A 106 -17.41 -9.32 16.97
C TRP A 106 -16.10 -9.93 16.49
N SER A 107 -16.16 -10.90 15.58
CA SER A 107 -14.99 -11.63 15.10
C SER A 107 -14.00 -10.69 14.41
N ARG A 108 -14.48 -9.77 13.55
CA ARG A 108 -13.61 -8.82 12.87
C ARG A 108 -12.84 -7.94 13.85
N THR A 109 -13.51 -7.38 14.85
CA THR A 109 -12.88 -6.50 15.85
C THR A 109 -11.99 -7.26 16.83
N LEU A 110 -12.33 -8.50 17.18
CA LEU A 110 -11.49 -9.41 17.93
C LEU A 110 -10.20 -9.75 17.17
N GLU A 111 -10.30 -10.19 15.92
CA GLU A 111 -9.14 -10.57 15.12
C GLU A 111 -8.23 -9.38 14.84
N HIS A 112 -8.79 -8.20 14.55
CA HIS A 112 -7.97 -7.00 14.41
C HIS A 112 -7.28 -6.60 15.71
N SER A 113 -7.89 -6.81 16.87
CA SER A 113 -7.23 -6.56 18.16
C SER A 113 -5.95 -7.38 18.38
N ARG A 114 -5.84 -8.53 17.69
CA ARG A 114 -4.72 -9.46 17.79
C ARG A 114 -3.60 -9.18 16.78
N LEU A 115 -3.79 -8.25 15.83
CA LEU A 115 -2.82 -8.01 14.76
C LEU A 115 -1.42 -7.64 15.25
N GLY A 116 -1.28 -7.07 16.45
CA GLY A 116 0.02 -6.79 17.07
C GLY A 116 0.87 -8.05 17.33
N SER A 117 0.24 -9.21 17.52
CA SER A 117 0.93 -10.49 17.79
C SER A 117 1.00 -11.42 16.57
N VAL A 118 0.37 -11.06 15.44
CA VAL A 118 0.38 -11.90 14.24
C VAL A 118 1.72 -11.76 13.52
N THR A 119 2.42 -12.89 13.34
CA THR A 119 3.76 -12.91 12.73
C THR A 119 3.83 -13.62 11.38
N SER A 120 2.73 -14.26 10.96
CA SER A 120 2.67 -15.07 9.75
C SER A 120 1.43 -14.80 8.90
N TYR A 121 1.52 -15.16 7.62
CA TYR A 121 0.42 -15.14 6.67
C TYR A 121 0.32 -16.47 5.95
N THR A 122 -0.85 -16.76 5.39
CA THR A 122 -1.08 -17.94 4.56
C THR A 122 -1.88 -17.59 3.32
N HIS A 123 -1.81 -18.42 2.28
CA HIS A 123 -2.67 -18.32 1.12
C HIS A 123 -3.91 -19.19 1.30
N LEU A 124 -5.10 -18.59 1.19
CA LEU A 124 -6.37 -19.31 1.13
C LEU A 124 -6.76 -19.52 -0.33
N ARG A 125 -6.96 -20.78 -0.73
CA ARG A 125 -7.37 -21.08 -2.09
C ARG A 125 -8.87 -20.80 -2.26
N SER A 126 -9.23 -20.02 -3.28
CA SER A 126 -10.64 -19.79 -3.59
C SER A 126 -11.36 -21.13 -3.82
N GLY A 127 -12.41 -21.41 -3.04
CA GLY A 127 -13.21 -22.63 -3.12
C GLY A 127 -12.68 -23.86 -2.35
N TYR A 128 -11.64 -23.72 -1.52
CA TYR A 128 -11.14 -24.80 -0.65
C TYR A 128 -10.76 -24.26 0.75
N ASP A 129 -11.09 -25.03 1.79
CA ASP A 129 -10.90 -24.61 3.20
C ASP A 129 -9.46 -24.80 3.74
N HIS A 130 -8.47 -24.99 2.86
CA HIS A 130 -7.10 -25.28 3.28
C HIS A 130 -6.15 -24.14 2.94
N GLY A 131 -5.67 -23.43 3.97
CA GLY A 131 -4.53 -22.53 3.85
C GLY A 131 -3.25 -23.26 3.46
N SER A 132 -2.36 -22.56 2.74
CA SER A 132 -0.99 -23.01 2.49
C SER A 132 -0.19 -23.10 3.80
N THR A 133 1.02 -23.66 3.73
CA THR A 133 1.98 -23.53 4.83
C THR A 133 2.17 -22.05 5.17
N PRO A 134 2.02 -21.64 6.45
CA PRO A 134 2.23 -20.25 6.84
C PRO A 134 3.66 -19.79 6.55
N ALA A 135 3.79 -18.54 6.11
CA ALA A 135 5.06 -17.88 5.88
C ALA A 135 5.18 -16.64 6.79
N PRO A 136 6.39 -16.23 7.20
CA PRO A 136 6.56 -15.03 8.01
C PRO A 136 6.17 -13.78 7.23
N LEU A 137 5.51 -12.84 7.91
CA LEU A 137 5.09 -11.57 7.34
C LEU A 137 6.29 -10.72 6.87
N PRO A 138 6.16 -9.94 5.77
CA PRO A 138 7.29 -9.19 5.21
C PRO A 138 7.96 -8.24 6.22
N TRP A 139 7.18 -7.47 6.97
CA TRP A 139 7.72 -6.53 7.97
C TRP A 139 8.36 -7.25 9.16
N VAL A 140 7.91 -8.45 9.51
CA VAL A 140 8.54 -9.28 10.55
C VAL A 140 9.89 -9.79 10.06
N ARG A 141 9.97 -10.31 8.82
CA ARG A 141 11.25 -10.72 8.21
C ARG A 141 12.27 -9.58 8.15
N LEU A 142 11.80 -8.36 7.90
CA LEU A 142 12.63 -7.16 7.80
C LEU A 142 12.94 -6.50 9.16
N GLY A 143 12.43 -7.04 10.27
CA GLY A 143 12.66 -6.47 11.61
C GLY A 143 12.06 -5.06 11.79
N LEU A 144 11.00 -4.73 11.05
CA LEU A 144 10.35 -3.42 11.13
C LEU A 144 9.41 -3.33 12.35
N PRO A 145 9.12 -2.10 12.85
CA PRO A 145 8.11 -1.90 13.89
C PRO A 145 6.74 -2.44 13.49
N ALA A 146 5.90 -2.73 14.49
CA ALA A 146 4.50 -3.11 14.26
C ALA A 146 3.80 -2.07 13.34
N PRO A 147 3.17 -2.53 12.23
CA PRO A 147 2.56 -1.62 11.26
C PRO A 147 1.35 -0.86 11.79
N TYR A 148 1.00 0.20 11.06
CA TYR A 148 -0.33 0.79 11.10
C TYR A 148 -1.28 0.04 10.15
N PHE A 149 -2.43 -0.41 10.65
CA PHE A 149 -3.36 -1.27 9.89
C PHE A 149 -4.68 -0.55 9.58
N PRO A 150 -4.80 0.15 8.43
CA PRO A 150 -6.09 0.58 7.91
C PRO A 150 -6.86 -0.60 7.31
N ASN A 151 -8.12 -0.76 7.67
CA ASN A 151 -9.03 -1.77 7.11
C ASN A 151 -10.29 -1.10 6.54
N ASN A 152 -10.51 -1.36 5.26
CA ASN A 152 -11.59 -0.84 4.43
C ASN A 152 -11.91 -1.91 3.37
N HIS A 153 -13.11 -1.87 2.78
CA HIS A 153 -13.33 -2.50 1.49
C HIS A 153 -12.55 -1.78 0.40
N GLY A 154 -12.06 -2.51 -0.59
CA GLY A 154 -11.34 -1.96 -1.72
C GLY A 154 -11.40 -2.83 -2.95
N ALA A 155 -11.16 -2.19 -4.09
CA ALA A 155 -11.01 -2.78 -5.41
C ALA A 155 -9.77 -2.14 -6.09
N PRO A 156 -9.32 -2.65 -7.25
CA PRO A 156 -8.20 -2.03 -7.96
C PRO A 156 -8.45 -0.53 -8.21
N GLY A 157 -7.69 0.33 -7.54
CA GLY A 157 -7.74 1.79 -7.66
C GLY A 157 -8.78 2.52 -6.79
N SER A 158 -9.63 1.80 -6.03
CA SER A 158 -10.65 2.43 -5.20
C SER A 158 -10.76 1.83 -3.79
N VAL A 159 -11.15 2.66 -2.84
CA VAL A 159 -11.32 2.29 -1.43
C VAL A 159 -12.59 2.91 -0.88
N VAL A 160 -13.36 2.12 -0.14
CA VAL A 160 -14.62 2.59 0.45
C VAL A 160 -14.39 3.14 1.85
N TRP A 161 -14.81 4.38 2.08
CA TRP A 161 -15.03 4.94 3.40
C TRP A 161 -16.50 4.82 3.77
N HIS A 162 -16.78 4.34 4.98
CA HIS A 162 -18.08 4.60 5.57
C HIS A 162 -18.12 6.06 6.06
N THR A 163 -19.21 6.76 5.77
CA THR A 163 -19.45 8.14 6.23
C THR A 163 -20.82 8.21 6.90
N PRO A 164 -21.13 9.28 7.66
CA PRO A 164 -22.47 9.49 8.21
C PRO A 164 -23.58 9.54 7.14
N GLN A 165 -23.23 9.86 5.89
CA GLN A 165 -24.14 9.94 4.74
C GLN A 165 -24.25 8.62 3.95
N GLY A 166 -23.45 7.61 4.29
CA GLY A 166 -23.38 6.33 3.58
C GLY A 166 -21.96 5.97 3.13
N PRO A 167 -21.78 4.82 2.46
CA PRO A 167 -20.49 4.47 1.88
C PRO A 167 -20.12 5.47 0.77
N ARG A 168 -18.85 5.87 0.74
CA ARG A 168 -18.25 6.70 -0.30
C ARG A 168 -17.02 5.99 -0.86
N GLU A 169 -16.96 5.87 -2.17
CA GLU A 169 -15.80 5.34 -2.87
C GLU A 169 -14.80 6.48 -3.15
N ASP A 170 -13.59 6.36 -2.61
CA ASP A 170 -12.48 7.26 -2.90
C ASP A 170 -11.52 6.58 -3.88
N ASP A 171 -10.96 7.37 -4.81
CA ASP A 171 -9.81 6.95 -5.59
C ASP A 171 -8.55 6.84 -4.72
N GLY A 172 -7.52 6.18 -5.26
CA GLY A 172 -6.25 6.00 -4.57
C GLY A 172 -5.64 7.29 -3.99
N PRO A 173 -5.48 8.37 -4.79
CA PRO A 173 -4.95 9.65 -4.29
C PRO A 173 -5.76 10.26 -3.14
N ARG A 174 -7.10 10.31 -3.27
CA ARG A 174 -7.98 10.90 -2.25
C ARG A 174 -7.95 10.09 -0.96
N PHE A 175 -8.00 8.75 -1.06
CA PHE A 175 -7.88 7.88 0.10
C PHE A 175 -6.53 8.08 0.80
N ALA A 176 -5.43 8.07 0.05
CA ALA A 176 -4.09 8.21 0.59
C ALA A 176 -3.87 9.55 1.32
N ARG A 177 -4.35 10.66 0.75
CA ARG A 177 -4.35 11.97 1.41
C ARG A 177 -5.15 11.96 2.72
N THR A 178 -6.32 11.31 2.71
CA THR A 178 -7.18 11.19 3.90
C THR A 178 -6.51 10.34 4.97
N LEU A 179 -5.86 9.24 4.60
CA LEU A 179 -5.08 8.38 5.49
C LEU A 179 -3.91 9.13 6.12
N ALA A 180 -3.13 9.87 5.31
CA ALA A 180 -1.96 10.63 5.77
C ALA A 180 -2.32 11.70 6.82
N ARG A 181 -3.51 12.30 6.73
CA ARG A 181 -4.03 13.26 7.72
C ARG A 181 -4.54 12.61 9.01
N ARG A 182 -4.65 11.27 9.10
CA ARG A 182 -5.13 10.63 10.33
C ARG A 182 -4.12 10.79 11.44
N ARG A 183 -4.52 11.49 12.50
CA ARG A 183 -3.69 11.72 13.69
C ARG A 183 -3.10 10.45 14.31
N SER A 184 -3.86 9.35 14.33
CA SER A 184 -3.37 8.05 14.83
C SER A 184 -2.16 7.53 14.03
N LEU A 185 -2.10 7.79 12.73
CA LEU A 185 -0.93 7.47 11.91
C LEU A 185 0.16 8.54 12.03
N ALA A 186 -0.22 9.82 11.96
CA ALA A 186 0.73 10.94 12.05
C ALA A 186 1.50 11.00 13.38
N SER A 187 0.92 10.44 14.45
CA SER A 187 1.57 10.34 15.77
C SER A 187 2.64 9.26 15.88
N LEU A 188 2.75 8.36 14.90
CA LEU A 188 3.76 7.29 14.88
C LEU A 188 5.06 7.79 14.27
N ALA A 189 6.20 7.27 14.73
CA ALA A 189 7.51 7.60 14.15
C ALA A 189 7.51 7.28 12.63
N PRO A 190 8.15 8.10 11.76
CA PRO A 190 8.12 7.94 10.30
C PRO A 190 8.51 6.53 9.79
N GLY A 191 9.32 5.79 10.55
CA GLY A 191 9.74 4.43 10.22
C GLY A 191 8.65 3.35 10.39
N HIS A 192 7.50 3.64 11.01
CA HIS A 192 6.40 2.67 11.07
C HIS A 192 5.82 2.41 9.68
N PRO A 193 5.77 1.14 9.23
CA PRO A 193 5.14 0.80 7.96
C PRO A 193 3.61 0.90 8.05
N VAL A 194 2.96 0.98 6.89
CA VAL A 194 1.50 0.86 6.76
C VAL A 194 1.17 -0.46 6.08
N VAL A 195 0.23 -1.21 6.63
CA VAL A 195 -0.26 -2.46 6.05
C VAL A 195 -1.75 -2.32 5.83
N PRO A 196 -2.20 -1.82 4.67
CA PRO A 196 -3.61 -1.79 4.33
C PRO A 196 -4.15 -3.21 4.20
N LEU A 197 -5.03 -3.58 5.14
CA LEU A 197 -5.88 -4.76 5.04
C LEU A 197 -7.09 -4.39 4.19
N ILE A 198 -6.80 -4.05 2.93
CA ILE A 198 -7.74 -3.52 1.94
C ILE A 198 -7.55 -4.38 0.70
N CYS A 199 -8.61 -5.07 0.27
CA CYS A 199 -8.54 -5.95 -0.88
C CYS A 199 -8.02 -5.21 -2.11
N TYR A 200 -7.15 -5.85 -2.89
CA TYR A 200 -6.59 -5.31 -4.13
C TYR A 200 -5.80 -4.00 -4.00
N ALA A 201 -5.35 -3.61 -2.80
CA ALA A 201 -4.61 -2.37 -2.61
C ALA A 201 -3.25 -2.33 -3.35
N ALA A 202 -2.70 -3.49 -3.75
CA ALA A 202 -1.53 -3.57 -4.62
C ALA A 202 -1.87 -3.76 -6.11
N ALA A 203 -3.14 -3.94 -6.48
CA ALA A 203 -3.56 -4.02 -7.87
C ALA A 203 -3.71 -2.61 -8.46
N ARG A 204 -3.15 -2.43 -9.67
CA ARG A 204 -3.35 -1.22 -10.46
C ARG A 204 -4.77 -1.22 -11.06
N PRO A 205 -5.45 -0.07 -11.13
CA PRO A 205 -6.67 0.05 -11.92
C PRO A 205 -6.35 -0.10 -13.42
N GLY A 206 -7.31 -0.60 -14.19
CA GLY A 206 -7.14 -0.90 -15.61
C GLY A 206 -8.46 -1.18 -16.34
N ILE A 207 -8.35 -1.73 -17.54
CA ILE A 207 -9.48 -2.11 -18.40
C ILE A 207 -9.96 -3.50 -18.00
N GLY A 208 -11.28 -3.65 -17.88
CA GLY A 208 -11.89 -4.85 -17.30
C GLY A 208 -11.85 -4.81 -15.77
N GLY A 209 -12.60 -5.70 -15.12
CA GLY A 209 -12.75 -5.65 -13.67
C GLY A 209 -12.99 -7.01 -13.05
N VAL A 210 -12.99 -6.99 -11.71
CA VAL A 210 -13.43 -8.09 -10.87
C VAL A 210 -14.95 -8.24 -11.11
N LEU A 211 -15.34 -9.21 -11.93
CA LEU A 211 -16.74 -9.40 -12.35
C LEU A 211 -17.65 -9.65 -11.14
N GLY A 212 -18.77 -8.94 -11.06
CA GLY A 212 -19.89 -9.26 -10.16
C GLY A 212 -19.65 -9.09 -8.66
N GLY A 213 -18.60 -8.38 -8.24
CA GLY A 213 -18.20 -8.35 -6.82
C GLY A 213 -17.61 -9.68 -6.34
N ASP A 214 -17.33 -10.59 -7.26
CA ASP A 214 -16.83 -11.93 -6.96
C ASP A 214 -15.31 -11.90 -6.83
N VAL A 215 -14.85 -12.30 -5.64
CA VAL A 215 -13.50 -12.10 -5.12
C VAL A 215 -12.42 -12.90 -5.90
N GLY A 216 -12.83 -13.68 -6.90
CA GLY A 216 -11.98 -14.55 -7.73
C GLY A 216 -11.80 -14.10 -9.19
N GLY A 217 -12.36 -12.96 -9.62
CA GLY A 217 -12.24 -12.46 -11.00
C GLY A 217 -10.80 -12.12 -11.43
N PRO A 218 -10.52 -12.05 -12.75
CA PRO A 218 -9.20 -11.66 -13.24
C PRO A 218 -8.87 -10.21 -12.84
N LEU A 219 -7.58 -9.92 -12.63
CA LEU A 219 -7.10 -8.56 -12.45
C LEU A 219 -7.37 -7.71 -13.71
N PRO A 220 -7.60 -6.39 -13.57
CA PRO A 220 -7.70 -5.48 -14.70
C PRO A 220 -6.46 -5.52 -15.59
N PHE A 221 -6.66 -5.39 -16.91
CA PHE A 221 -5.57 -5.21 -17.85
C PHE A 221 -5.06 -3.76 -17.80
N VAL A 222 -3.75 -3.57 -17.63
CA VAL A 222 -3.14 -2.25 -17.49
C VAL A 222 -2.22 -1.99 -18.69
N PRO A 223 -2.65 -1.19 -19.69
CA PRO A 223 -1.86 -0.96 -20.90
C PRO A 223 -0.50 -0.29 -20.63
N ASP A 224 -0.43 0.59 -19.63
CA ASP A 224 0.80 1.30 -19.27
C ASP A 224 1.00 1.29 -17.74
N PRO A 225 1.64 0.25 -17.18
CA PRO A 225 1.87 0.12 -15.74
C PRO A 225 2.84 1.17 -15.17
N LEU A 226 3.51 1.96 -16.02
CA LEU A 226 4.37 3.07 -15.59
C LEU A 226 3.60 4.39 -15.43
N ALA A 227 2.46 4.54 -16.10
CA ALA A 227 1.57 5.70 -15.93
C ALA A 227 0.68 5.58 -14.69
N VAL A 228 0.21 4.37 -14.41
CA VAL A 228 -0.82 4.10 -13.39
C VAL A 228 -0.22 3.30 -12.25
N VAL A 229 -0.46 3.73 -11.02
CA VAL A 229 0.03 3.06 -9.82
C VAL A 229 -1.13 2.51 -8.98
N ALA A 230 -0.84 1.51 -8.16
CA ALA A 230 -1.82 0.95 -7.23
C ALA A 230 -2.09 1.92 -6.07
N THR A 231 -3.23 1.76 -5.41
CA THR A 231 -3.59 2.52 -4.20
C THR A 231 -2.49 2.49 -3.14
N GLY A 232 -1.82 1.35 -2.95
CA GLY A 232 -0.69 1.21 -2.02
C GLY A 232 0.49 2.13 -2.32
N GLN A 233 0.78 2.43 -3.59
CA GLN A 233 1.82 3.39 -3.96
C GLN A 233 1.38 4.84 -3.65
N HIS A 234 0.11 5.18 -3.86
CA HIS A 234 -0.43 6.47 -3.43
C HIS A 234 -0.31 6.64 -1.91
N MET A 235 -0.62 5.60 -1.13
CA MET A 235 -0.42 5.61 0.33
C MET A 235 1.05 5.83 0.69
N ALA A 236 1.99 5.15 0.02
CA ALA A 236 3.42 5.32 0.28
C ALA A 236 3.88 6.76 0.01
N ASN A 237 3.43 7.34 -1.11
CA ASN A 237 3.76 8.72 -1.50
C ASN A 237 3.20 9.75 -0.51
N GLU A 238 1.92 9.66 -0.17
CA GLU A 238 1.26 10.66 0.70
C GLU A 238 1.66 10.53 2.17
N THR A 239 1.94 9.32 2.65
CA THR A 239 2.34 9.09 4.05
C THR A 239 3.85 9.20 4.28
N GLY A 240 4.66 9.11 3.21
CA GLY A 240 6.11 9.03 3.31
C GLY A 240 6.62 7.72 3.92
N ARG A 241 5.80 6.66 3.95
CA ARG A 241 6.09 5.40 4.65
C ARG A 241 6.22 4.23 3.68
N THR A 242 6.90 3.17 4.12
CA THR A 242 6.83 1.87 3.46
C THR A 242 5.43 1.28 3.62
N VAL A 243 4.85 0.81 2.51
CA VAL A 243 3.53 0.17 2.49
C VAL A 243 3.65 -1.28 2.05
N PHE A 244 3.02 -2.21 2.75
CA PHE A 244 2.87 -3.60 2.28
C PHE A 244 1.40 -3.89 1.99
N ALA A 245 1.08 -4.22 0.75
CA ALA A 245 -0.30 -4.44 0.32
C ALA A 245 -0.46 -5.76 -0.44
N THR A 246 -1.70 -6.22 -0.58
CA THR A 246 -2.04 -7.47 -1.27
C THR A 246 -2.57 -7.20 -2.67
N VAL A 247 -2.21 -8.07 -3.62
CA VAL A 247 -2.65 -7.98 -5.02
C VAL A 247 -4.12 -8.36 -5.16
N LEU A 248 -4.55 -9.37 -4.41
CA LEU A 248 -5.93 -9.84 -4.36
C LEU A 248 -6.53 -9.53 -2.99
N SER A 249 -7.65 -10.17 -2.70
CA SER A 249 -8.34 -10.03 -1.42
C SER A 249 -7.56 -10.62 -0.27
N ASN A 250 -7.81 -10.04 0.90
CA ASN A 250 -7.23 -10.48 2.15
C ASN A 250 -8.29 -10.53 3.25
N SER A 251 -7.98 -11.28 4.31
CA SER A 251 -8.73 -11.27 5.56
C SER A 251 -7.79 -11.48 6.73
N VAL A 252 -8.31 -11.31 7.94
CA VAL A 252 -7.60 -11.61 9.19
C VAL A 252 -8.44 -12.58 9.98
N GLY A 253 -7.81 -13.63 10.48
CA GLY A 253 -8.47 -14.63 11.30
C GLY A 253 -7.80 -16.00 11.17
N PRO A 254 -8.42 -17.03 11.76
CA PRO A 254 -7.91 -18.39 11.64
C PRO A 254 -7.88 -18.87 10.19
N SER A 255 -6.92 -19.75 9.88
CA SER A 255 -6.76 -20.29 8.51
C SER A 255 -7.73 -21.44 8.21
N ARG A 256 -8.29 -22.05 9.25
CA ARG A 256 -9.25 -23.16 9.24
C ARG A 256 -10.22 -23.02 10.41
N HIS A 257 -11.33 -23.73 10.35
CA HIS A 257 -12.18 -23.93 11.52
C HIS A 257 -11.35 -24.53 12.66
N ASP A 258 -11.51 -23.99 13.87
CA ASP A 258 -10.79 -24.37 15.10
C ASP A 258 -9.26 -24.12 15.12
N ASP A 259 -8.68 -23.44 14.12
CA ASP A 259 -7.28 -23.02 14.22
C ASP A 259 -7.15 -21.99 15.36
N PRO A 260 -6.36 -22.26 16.41
CA PRO A 260 -6.25 -21.35 17.54
C PRO A 260 -5.40 -20.11 17.22
N GLN A 261 -4.74 -20.07 16.06
CA GLN A 261 -3.88 -18.99 15.63
C GLN A 261 -4.57 -18.11 14.59
N SER A 262 -4.35 -16.79 14.71
CA SER A 262 -4.78 -15.80 13.72
C SER A 262 -3.67 -15.57 12.70
N TYR A 263 -4.04 -15.49 11.43
CA TYR A 263 -3.15 -15.18 10.31
C TYR A 263 -3.66 -13.97 9.55
N VAL A 264 -2.76 -13.33 8.80
CA VAL A 264 -3.22 -12.57 7.62
C VAL A 264 -3.41 -13.55 6.48
N ASN A 265 -4.61 -13.64 5.95
CA ASN A 265 -4.98 -14.58 4.90
C ASN A 265 -4.97 -13.84 3.55
N LEU A 266 -4.26 -14.38 2.56
CA LEU A 266 -4.21 -13.87 1.18
C LEU A 266 -4.97 -14.81 0.27
N LEU A 267 -6.01 -14.34 -0.41
CA LEU A 267 -6.77 -15.19 -1.33
C LEU A 267 -5.99 -15.41 -2.62
N THR A 268 -6.03 -16.63 -3.15
CA THR A 268 -5.55 -16.93 -4.52
C THR A 268 -6.58 -16.49 -5.56
N ASP A 269 -6.16 -16.40 -6.82
CA ASP A 269 -7.13 -16.28 -7.90
C ASP A 269 -7.96 -17.57 -8.11
N ALA A 270 -8.94 -17.53 -9.00
CA ALA A 270 -9.79 -18.69 -9.33
C ALA A 270 -9.02 -19.90 -9.89
N ARG A 271 -7.78 -19.71 -10.38
CA ARG A 271 -6.89 -20.79 -10.84
C ARG A 271 -5.96 -21.31 -9.73
N GLY A 272 -6.05 -20.76 -8.52
CA GLY A 272 -5.18 -21.11 -7.40
C GLY A 272 -3.82 -20.44 -7.44
N ARG A 273 -3.60 -19.42 -8.31
CA ARG A 273 -2.33 -18.68 -8.34
C ARG A 273 -2.24 -17.78 -7.11
N ALA A 274 -1.18 -17.96 -6.35
CA ALA A 274 -0.84 -17.15 -5.21
C ALA A 274 -0.05 -15.90 -5.65
N HIS A 275 -0.38 -14.76 -5.05
CA HIS A 275 0.35 -13.51 -5.24
C HIS A 275 1.02 -13.11 -3.92
N PRO A 276 2.34 -12.86 -3.91
CA PRO A 276 3.02 -12.41 -2.71
C PRO A 276 2.58 -10.99 -2.32
N TRP A 277 2.93 -10.59 -1.11
CA TRP A 277 2.88 -9.19 -0.69
C TRP A 277 3.70 -8.30 -1.63
N VAL A 278 3.17 -7.11 -1.91
CA VAL A 278 3.89 -6.07 -2.64
C VAL A 278 4.32 -4.98 -1.67
N MET A 279 5.60 -4.65 -1.69
CA MET A 279 6.16 -3.52 -0.94
C MET A 279 6.21 -2.29 -1.85
N PHE A 280 5.67 -1.18 -1.37
CA PHE A 280 5.80 0.14 -1.99
C PHE A 280 6.67 1.05 -1.12
N ARG A 281 7.64 1.71 -1.76
CA ARG A 281 8.44 2.78 -1.17
C ARG A 281 7.97 4.13 -1.73
N PRO A 282 8.03 5.22 -0.95
CA PRO A 282 7.68 6.55 -1.47
C PRO A 282 8.43 6.84 -2.77
N GLU A 283 7.71 7.35 -3.76
CA GLU A 283 8.32 7.85 -4.98
C GLU A 283 9.05 9.17 -4.72
N PRO A 284 10.15 9.43 -5.43
CA PRO A 284 10.83 10.71 -5.32
C PRO A 284 9.95 11.85 -5.84
N ALA A 285 9.98 12.98 -5.13
CA ALA A 285 9.30 14.22 -5.49
C ALA A 285 10.24 15.42 -5.28
N GLY A 286 9.86 16.57 -5.83
CA GLY A 286 10.63 17.82 -5.71
C GLY A 286 12.10 17.64 -6.11
N ASP A 287 13.02 18.17 -5.29
CA ASP A 287 14.46 18.16 -5.57
C ASP A 287 15.03 16.74 -5.75
N ALA A 288 14.47 15.74 -5.06
CA ALA A 288 14.91 14.35 -5.19
C ALA A 288 14.55 13.75 -6.56
N LEU A 289 13.46 14.19 -7.18
CA LEU A 289 13.10 13.83 -8.55
C LEU A 289 13.91 14.63 -9.56
N ASP A 290 14.19 15.90 -9.27
CA ASP A 290 15.01 16.76 -10.13
C ASP A 290 16.46 16.25 -10.23
N LEU A 291 17.02 15.80 -9.11
CA LEU A 291 18.33 15.14 -9.11
C LEU A 291 18.31 13.88 -9.98
N ARG A 292 17.26 13.06 -9.88
CA ARG A 292 17.10 11.87 -10.71
C ARG A 292 16.97 12.19 -12.19
N ALA A 293 16.31 13.29 -12.56
CA ALA A 293 16.21 13.74 -13.95
C ALA A 293 17.59 14.07 -14.54
N ARG A 294 18.44 14.74 -13.75
CA ARG A 294 19.83 15.05 -14.13
C ARG A 294 20.70 13.80 -14.21
N THR A 295 20.57 12.89 -13.23
CA THR A 295 21.27 11.60 -13.22
C THR A 295 20.92 10.77 -14.46
N ALA A 296 19.63 10.73 -14.82
CA ALA A 296 19.13 10.07 -16.03
C ALA A 296 19.60 10.74 -17.33
N GLY A 297 20.17 11.95 -17.28
CA GLY A 297 20.55 12.71 -18.46
C GLY A 297 19.36 13.36 -19.19
N LEU A 298 18.18 13.41 -18.57
CA LEU A 298 16.98 14.03 -19.16
C LEU A 298 16.94 15.56 -18.98
N HIS A 299 17.77 16.11 -18.09
CA HIS A 299 17.94 17.55 -17.91
C HIS A 299 19.39 17.90 -17.59
N THR A 300 19.97 18.87 -18.30
CA THR A 300 21.38 19.28 -18.16
C THR A 300 21.55 20.72 -17.66
N GLY A 301 20.51 21.56 -17.74
CA GLY A 301 20.57 22.96 -17.34
C GLY A 301 20.50 23.15 -15.83
N ALA A 302 21.05 24.24 -15.29
CA ALA A 302 21.04 24.53 -13.84
C ALA A 302 19.66 24.94 -13.28
N GLY A 303 18.72 25.32 -14.16
CA GLY A 303 17.38 25.76 -13.77
C GLY A 303 16.45 24.63 -13.28
N PRO A 304 15.20 25.00 -12.90
CA PRO A 304 14.15 24.05 -12.52
C PRO A 304 13.92 23.00 -13.60
N VAL A 305 13.66 21.76 -13.19
CA VAL A 305 13.31 20.70 -14.14
C VAL A 305 11.84 20.88 -14.59
N PRO A 306 11.55 20.95 -15.90
CA PRO A 306 10.18 21.07 -16.38
C PRO A 306 9.32 19.86 -16.01
N GLU A 307 8.02 20.08 -15.76
CA GLU A 307 7.10 19.01 -15.35
C GLU A 307 7.06 17.80 -16.30
N PRO A 308 7.07 17.97 -17.65
CA PRO A 308 7.14 16.82 -18.55
C PRO A 308 8.42 15.97 -18.39
N VAL A 309 9.52 16.59 -17.96
CA VAL A 309 10.78 15.87 -17.68
C VAL A 309 10.70 15.15 -16.33
N ARG A 310 10.02 15.73 -15.33
CA ARG A 310 9.72 15.07 -14.05
C ARG A 310 8.84 13.84 -14.23
N GLU A 311 7.72 13.96 -14.96
CA GLU A 311 6.84 12.82 -15.28
C GLU A 311 7.64 11.70 -15.95
N ARG A 312 8.44 12.05 -16.96
CA ARG A 312 9.27 11.08 -17.69
C ARG A 312 10.29 10.40 -16.79
N THR A 313 10.98 11.17 -15.94
CA THR A 313 11.94 10.65 -14.96
C THR A 313 11.27 9.69 -13.99
N LEU A 314 10.09 10.04 -13.48
CA LEU A 314 9.34 9.18 -12.56
C LEU A 314 8.96 7.85 -13.20
N ARG A 315 8.61 7.84 -14.49
CA ARG A 315 8.38 6.59 -15.24
C ARG A 315 9.63 5.72 -15.30
N LEU A 316 10.83 6.29 -15.45
CA LEU A 316 12.08 5.52 -15.44
C LEU A 316 12.37 4.93 -14.07
N VAL A 317 12.09 5.68 -12.99
CA VAL A 317 12.20 5.18 -11.61
C VAL A 317 11.27 3.99 -11.40
N ARG A 318 10.00 4.11 -11.82
CA ARG A 318 9.02 3.02 -11.76
C ARG A 318 9.50 1.80 -12.55
N ALA A 319 10.01 1.99 -13.77
CA ALA A 319 10.52 0.89 -14.58
C ALA A 319 11.66 0.13 -13.89
N LEU A 320 12.60 0.85 -13.26
CA LEU A 320 13.66 0.21 -12.48
C LEU A 320 13.12 -0.55 -11.27
N ARG A 321 12.11 -0.01 -10.58
CA ARG A 321 11.48 -0.69 -9.44
C ARG A 321 10.70 -1.96 -9.86
N GLU A 322 10.09 -1.97 -11.04
CA GLU A 322 9.46 -3.19 -11.59
C GLU A 322 10.50 -4.28 -11.89
N VAL A 323 11.66 -3.89 -12.43
CA VAL A 323 12.72 -4.84 -12.83
C VAL A 323 13.54 -5.36 -11.64
N PHE A 324 13.94 -4.48 -10.74
CA PHE A 324 14.90 -4.79 -9.67
C PHE A 324 14.29 -4.83 -8.26
N GLY A 325 13.01 -4.50 -8.13
CA GLY A 325 12.31 -4.40 -6.86
C GLY A 325 12.30 -2.99 -6.27
N PRO A 326 11.47 -2.77 -5.23
CA PRO A 326 11.14 -1.44 -4.71
C PRO A 326 12.29 -0.72 -4.00
N GLU A 327 13.33 -1.44 -3.59
CA GLU A 327 14.50 -0.92 -2.86
C GLU A 327 15.67 -0.58 -3.79
N VAL A 328 15.52 -0.74 -5.12
CA VAL A 328 16.59 -0.47 -6.08
C VAL A 328 17.15 0.95 -5.95
N ASP A 329 16.33 1.92 -5.58
CA ASP A 329 16.68 3.33 -5.35
C ASP A 329 17.82 3.53 -4.34
N GLU A 330 17.98 2.60 -3.40
CA GLU A 330 18.97 2.68 -2.32
C GLU A 330 20.24 1.88 -2.64
N SER A 331 20.23 1.15 -3.75
CA SER A 331 21.35 0.30 -4.15
C SER A 331 22.49 1.12 -4.76
N ALA A 332 23.73 0.73 -4.48
CA ALA A 332 24.93 1.32 -5.08
C ALA A 332 24.89 1.45 -6.63
N PRO A 333 24.39 0.47 -7.42
CA PRO A 333 24.33 0.62 -8.88
C PRO A 333 23.23 1.56 -9.38
N TYR A 334 22.30 2.02 -8.54
CA TYR A 334 21.13 2.79 -8.96
C TYR A 334 21.42 3.99 -9.86
N PRO A 335 22.38 4.89 -9.55
CA PRO A 335 22.65 6.03 -10.42
C PRO A 335 23.03 5.62 -11.85
N ARG A 336 23.79 4.52 -11.98
CA ARG A 336 24.19 3.98 -13.28
C ARG A 336 23.01 3.36 -14.02
N LEU A 337 22.17 2.60 -13.33
CA LEU A 337 20.97 1.99 -13.91
C LEU A 337 19.98 3.06 -14.40
N LEU A 338 19.77 4.11 -13.61
CA LEU A 338 18.91 5.24 -13.97
C LEU A 338 19.45 6.02 -15.18
N ARG A 339 20.77 6.24 -15.23
CA ARG A 339 21.43 6.81 -16.41
C ARG A 339 21.25 5.95 -17.65
N GLY A 340 21.32 4.62 -17.52
CA GLY A 340 21.08 3.67 -18.59
C GLY A 340 19.65 3.72 -19.12
N MET A 341 18.68 3.78 -18.20
CA MET A 341 17.27 3.87 -18.55
C MET A 341 16.99 5.20 -19.27
N GLY A 342 17.59 6.30 -18.81
CA GLY A 342 17.52 7.60 -19.47
C GLY A 342 18.15 7.60 -20.86
N ALA A 343 19.26 6.88 -21.05
CA ALA A 343 19.86 6.70 -22.36
C ALA A 343 18.91 5.97 -23.34
N LEU A 344 18.33 4.84 -22.94
CA LEU A 344 17.37 4.11 -23.78
C LEU A 344 16.16 4.97 -24.16
N ASP A 345 15.66 5.75 -23.21
CA ASP A 345 14.54 6.67 -23.40
C ASP A 345 14.90 7.83 -24.36
N LEU A 346 16.13 8.36 -24.31
CA LEU A 346 16.63 9.34 -25.29
C LEU A 346 16.83 8.71 -26.68
N MET A 347 17.41 7.52 -26.77
CA MET A 347 17.59 6.78 -28.02
C MET A 347 16.26 6.46 -28.69
N HIS A 348 15.26 6.07 -27.91
CA HIS A 348 13.89 5.86 -28.35
C HIS A 348 13.30 7.11 -29.03
N ARG A 349 13.51 8.29 -28.45
CA ARG A 349 13.03 9.55 -29.06
C ARG A 349 13.80 9.94 -30.32
N ALA A 350 15.08 9.57 -30.39
CA ALA A 350 15.90 9.83 -31.56
C ALA A 350 15.56 8.88 -32.72
N ASP A 351 14.92 7.74 -32.44
CA ASP A 351 14.54 6.74 -33.44
C ASP A 351 13.23 7.14 -34.17
N PRO A 352 13.28 7.49 -35.47
CA PRO A 352 12.09 7.93 -36.20
C PRO A 352 11.02 6.83 -36.37
N ALA A 353 11.40 5.55 -36.32
CA ALA A 353 10.46 4.44 -36.46
C ALA A 353 9.60 4.27 -35.19
N LEU A 354 10.14 4.68 -34.05
CA LEU A 354 9.49 4.57 -32.73
C LEU A 354 8.91 5.90 -32.25
N ASN A 355 9.49 7.03 -32.65
CA ASN A 355 9.01 8.37 -32.31
C ASN A 355 7.81 8.80 -33.17
N ARG A 356 6.70 8.06 -33.05
CA ARG A 356 5.42 8.29 -33.75
C ARG A 356 4.24 8.20 -32.80
N ASP A 357 3.08 8.67 -33.25
CA ASP A 357 1.85 8.62 -32.45
C ASP A 357 1.51 7.19 -32.01
N GLY A 358 1.12 7.04 -30.74
CA GLY A 358 0.93 5.75 -30.09
C GLY A 358 2.20 5.09 -29.55
N ALA A 359 3.40 5.57 -29.91
CA ALA A 359 4.68 4.99 -29.48
C ALA A 359 5.65 6.00 -28.86
N ARG A 360 5.25 7.26 -28.61
CA ARG A 360 6.15 8.34 -28.12
C ARG A 360 6.78 8.14 -26.73
N ARG A 361 6.43 7.08 -26.00
CA ARG A 361 6.88 6.81 -24.63
C ARG A 361 7.60 5.47 -24.56
N LEU A 362 8.68 5.40 -23.80
CA LEU A 362 9.29 4.12 -23.41
C LEU A 362 8.30 3.36 -22.50
N THR A 363 7.90 2.16 -22.91
CA THR A 363 7.03 1.23 -22.16
C THR A 363 7.84 0.06 -21.62
N LEU A 364 7.29 -0.69 -20.66
CA LEU A 364 7.92 -1.93 -20.20
C LEU A 364 8.01 -2.97 -21.32
N ASP A 365 6.95 -3.14 -22.11
CA ASP A 365 6.97 -4.06 -23.26
C ASP A 365 8.08 -3.72 -24.27
N LEU A 366 8.30 -2.44 -24.56
CA LEU A 366 9.40 -2.00 -25.43
C LEU A 366 10.76 -2.29 -24.77
N TYR A 367 10.89 -2.02 -23.47
CA TYR A 367 12.11 -2.35 -22.73
C TYR A 367 12.42 -3.86 -22.77
N GLU A 368 11.42 -4.72 -22.59
CA GLU A 368 11.57 -6.17 -22.68
C GLU A 368 12.01 -6.62 -24.09
N GLN A 369 11.48 -6.00 -25.14
CA GLN A 369 11.90 -6.27 -26.52
C GLN A 369 13.35 -5.82 -26.79
N ILE A 370 13.75 -4.64 -26.28
CA ILE A 370 15.14 -4.16 -26.35
C ILE A 370 16.07 -5.14 -25.65
N LEU A 371 15.69 -5.61 -24.46
CA LEU A 371 16.45 -6.59 -23.69
C LEU A 371 16.58 -7.93 -24.43
N ALA A 372 15.48 -8.44 -24.99
CA ALA A 372 15.51 -9.67 -25.76
C ALA A 372 16.45 -9.56 -26.98
N ARG A 373 16.40 -8.44 -27.71
CA ARG A 373 17.29 -8.18 -28.86
C ARG A 373 18.75 -8.05 -28.45
N HIS A 374 19.03 -7.30 -27.37
CA HIS A 374 20.37 -7.13 -26.81
C HIS A 374 21.00 -8.48 -26.44
N ARG A 375 20.23 -9.34 -25.78
CA ARG A 375 20.67 -10.70 -25.42
C ARG A 375 20.94 -11.56 -26.65
N SER A 376 20.06 -11.53 -27.64
CA SER A 376 20.20 -12.35 -28.86
C SER A 376 21.42 -11.98 -29.70
N ALA A 377 21.89 -10.73 -29.66
CA ALA A 377 23.11 -10.32 -30.37
C ALA A 377 24.39 -11.01 -29.86
N GLY A 378 24.38 -11.53 -28.63
CA GLY A 378 25.51 -12.21 -27.99
C GLY A 378 25.41 -13.73 -27.89
N HIS A 379 24.33 -14.34 -28.39
CA HIS A 379 24.09 -15.79 -28.26
C HIS A 379 23.99 -16.47 -29.63
N ALA A 380 24.59 -17.67 -29.74
CA ALA A 380 24.37 -18.55 -30.88
C ALA A 380 22.90 -19.04 -30.92
N PRO A 381 22.36 -19.39 -32.10
CA PRO A 381 21.00 -19.93 -32.20
C PRO A 381 20.81 -21.15 -31.28
N GLY A 382 19.83 -21.07 -30.37
CA GLY A 382 19.57 -22.11 -29.38
C GLY A 382 18.52 -21.69 -28.33
N PRO A 383 18.20 -22.55 -27.35
CA PRO A 383 17.28 -22.22 -26.28
C PRO A 383 17.77 -20.99 -25.51
N VAL A 384 16.98 -19.91 -25.50
CA VAL A 384 17.33 -18.67 -24.80
C VAL A 384 17.15 -18.89 -23.29
N PRO A 385 18.20 -18.73 -22.46
CA PRO A 385 18.06 -18.86 -21.01
C PRO A 385 17.06 -17.83 -20.44
N PRO A 386 16.47 -18.08 -19.25
CA PRO A 386 15.67 -17.08 -18.55
C PRO A 386 16.43 -15.76 -18.37
N VAL A 387 15.71 -14.64 -18.42
CA VAL A 387 16.29 -13.32 -18.15
C VAL A 387 16.76 -13.25 -16.69
N THR A 388 17.96 -12.73 -16.50
CA THR A 388 18.57 -12.51 -15.18
C THR A 388 18.69 -11.02 -14.85
N ALA A 389 18.81 -10.68 -13.56
CA ALA A 389 19.10 -9.30 -13.15
C ALA A 389 20.39 -8.75 -13.79
N ASP A 390 21.37 -9.60 -14.07
CA ASP A 390 22.61 -9.18 -14.74
C ASP A 390 22.43 -8.84 -16.22
N ASP A 391 21.47 -9.47 -16.91
CA ASP A 391 21.11 -9.08 -18.28
C ASP A 391 20.61 -7.62 -18.30
N HIS A 392 19.72 -7.27 -17.37
CA HIS A 392 19.24 -5.90 -17.22
C HIS A 392 20.38 -4.93 -16.88
N ARG A 393 21.27 -5.30 -15.96
CA ARG A 393 22.41 -4.46 -15.57
C ARG A 393 23.37 -4.21 -16.72
N ARG A 394 23.68 -5.23 -17.52
CA ARG A 394 24.55 -5.11 -18.71
C ARG A 394 23.97 -4.13 -19.72
N LEU A 395 22.72 -4.36 -20.15
CA LEU A 395 22.01 -3.48 -21.09
C LEU A 395 22.04 -2.02 -20.63
N LEU A 396 21.65 -1.77 -19.38
CA LEU A 396 21.56 -0.40 -18.84
C LEU A 396 22.96 0.23 -18.68
N THR A 397 23.98 -0.55 -18.30
CA THR A 397 25.35 -0.03 -18.15
C THR A 397 25.96 0.35 -19.49
N GLU A 398 25.71 -0.43 -20.54
CA GLU A 398 26.15 -0.14 -21.92
C GLU A 398 25.41 1.06 -22.50
N ALA A 399 24.09 1.14 -22.32
CA ALA A 399 23.29 2.29 -22.74
C ALA A 399 23.79 3.58 -22.07
N ALA A 400 24.08 3.54 -20.77
CA ALA A 400 24.66 4.67 -20.05
C ALA A 400 26.03 5.08 -20.62
N ALA A 401 26.87 4.12 -21.04
CA ALA A 401 28.19 4.40 -21.62
C ALA A 401 28.06 5.08 -22.99
N ARG A 402 27.08 4.67 -23.80
CA ARG A 402 26.75 5.33 -25.08
C ARG A 402 26.38 6.80 -24.86
N LEU A 403 25.55 7.08 -23.86
CA LEU A 403 25.16 8.44 -23.50
C LEU A 403 26.36 9.27 -23.01
N ASP A 404 27.21 8.71 -22.15
CA ASP A 404 28.44 9.37 -21.65
C ASP A 404 29.41 9.73 -22.77
N ALA A 405 29.51 8.86 -23.78
CA ALA A 405 30.35 9.10 -24.94
C ALA A 405 29.74 10.07 -25.98
N GLY A 406 28.58 10.68 -25.69
CA GLY A 406 27.87 11.57 -26.63
C GLY A 406 27.31 10.84 -27.85
N ARG A 407 27.15 9.51 -27.79
CA ARG A 407 26.72 8.64 -28.89
C ARG A 407 25.44 7.87 -28.56
N PRO A 408 24.34 8.52 -28.13
CA PRO A 408 23.11 7.78 -27.89
C PRO A 408 22.64 7.09 -29.18
N GLY A 409 22.56 7.80 -30.30
CA GLY A 409 22.03 7.25 -31.56
C GLY A 409 20.55 6.83 -31.45
N PRO A 410 19.90 6.41 -32.54
CA PRO A 410 18.59 5.76 -32.47
C PRO A 410 18.70 4.39 -31.81
N LEU A 411 17.56 3.84 -31.33
CA LEU A 411 17.50 2.48 -30.76
C LEU A 411 17.78 1.39 -31.79
N GLY A 412 17.46 1.62 -33.06
CA GLY A 412 17.71 0.69 -34.16
C GLY A 412 19.19 0.44 -34.50
N ASP A 413 20.09 1.35 -34.07
CA ASP A 413 21.54 1.29 -34.27
C ASP A 413 22.28 0.76 -33.03
#